data_AF-A0A7Z0PUH8-F1
#
_entry.id   AF-A0A7Z0PUH8-F1
#
_cell.length_a   1.000
_cell.length_b   1.000
_cell.length_c   1.000
_cell.angle_alpha   90.00
_cell.angle_beta   90.00
_cell.angle_gamma   90.00
#
_symmetry.space_group_name_H-M   'P 1'
#
loop_
_entity.id
_entity.type
_entity.pdbx_description
1 polymer ?
#
loop_
_entity_poly.entity_id
_entity_poly.type
_entity_poly.pdbx_seq_one_letter_code
_entity_poly.pdbx_strand_id
1 'polypeptide(L)' 'MEDFVPEDFEDVPELDDETVDETVDETGIDPKDIALVMAQTGTSRAKAVRALKESGGDLINAIMAASE' A
#
# COMPACT_ATOMS: atom_id res chain seq x y z
N MET A 1 0.64 38.11 -32.87
CA MET A 1 1.61 38.80 -32.01
C MET A 1 0.79 39.42 -30.90
N GLU A 2 0.63 38.81 -29.74
CA GLU A 2 1.17 37.57 -29.18
C GLU A 2 0.01 36.77 -28.57
N ASP A 3 0.09 35.45 -28.72
CA ASP A 3 -0.73 34.47 -28.02
C ASP A 3 -0.65 34.71 -26.51
N PHE A 4 -1.72 35.25 -25.93
CA PHE A 4 -1.90 35.30 -24.48
C PHE A 4 -2.33 33.91 -24.02
N VAL A 5 -1.36 32.99 -23.97
CA VAL A 5 -1.45 31.77 -23.19
C VAL A 5 -1.03 32.16 -21.77
N PRO A 6 -1.92 32.11 -20.77
CA PRO A 6 -1.51 32.35 -19.39
C PRO A 6 -0.53 31.24 -18.97
N GLU A 7 0.73 31.61 -18.70
CA GLU A 7 1.82 30.74 -18.21
C GLU A 7 1.62 30.23 -16.76
N ASP A 8 0.38 30.16 -16.27
CA ASP A 8 0.06 29.75 -14.88
C ASP A 8 -0.72 28.42 -14.81
N PHE A 9 -0.74 27.65 -15.91
CA PHE A 9 -1.32 26.30 -15.95
C PHE A 9 -0.27 25.18 -15.93
N GLU A 10 0.99 25.48 -15.56
CA GLU A 10 2.10 24.52 -15.47
C GLU A 10 2.37 24.00 -14.05
N ASP A 11 1.35 23.87 -13.21
CA ASP A 11 1.52 23.17 -11.93
C ASP A 11 0.26 22.35 -11.61
N VAL A 12 -0.04 21.42 -12.52
CA VAL A 12 -0.83 20.25 -12.12
C VAL A 12 0.20 19.29 -11.52
N PRO A 13 0.25 19.14 -10.17
CA PRO A 13 1.15 18.19 -9.57
C PRO A 13 0.87 16.83 -10.19
N GLU A 14 1.89 16.28 -10.86
CA GLU A 14 1.88 14.91 -11.36
C GLU A 14 1.41 14.03 -10.21
N LEU A 15 0.23 13.43 -10.40
CA LEU A 15 -0.30 12.42 -9.51
C LEU A 15 0.73 11.30 -9.56
N ASP A 16 1.53 11.18 -8.50
CA ASP A 16 2.44 10.06 -8.27
C ASP A 16 1.60 8.77 -8.36
N ASP A 17 1.65 8.16 -9.54
CA ASP A 17 1.15 6.82 -9.88
C ASP A 17 2.07 5.76 -9.24
N GLU A 18 2.50 5.98 -7.99
CA GLU A 18 3.20 4.98 -7.16
C GLU A 18 2.22 3.96 -6.54
N THR A 19 0.95 3.96 -6.97
CA THR A 19 0.04 2.84 -6.71
C THR A 19 0.24 1.74 -7.74
N VAL A 20 1.46 1.18 -7.82
CA VAL A 20 1.61 -0.21 -8.23
C VAL A 20 0.89 -1.02 -7.14
N ASP A 21 -0.42 -1.06 -7.29
CA ASP A 21 -1.36 -1.92 -6.61
C ASP A 21 -0.93 -3.33 -6.98
N GLU A 22 0.07 -3.83 -6.25
CA GLU A 22 0.37 -5.24 -6.19
C GLU A 22 -0.94 -5.89 -5.81
N THR A 23 -1.68 -6.40 -6.81
CA THR A 23 -3.00 -6.98 -6.65
C THR A 23 -2.89 -8.18 -5.73
N VAL A 24 -2.95 -7.91 -4.43
CA VAL A 24 -2.76 -8.91 -3.40
C VAL A 24 -4.13 -9.44 -3.03
N ASP A 25 -4.25 -10.76 -3.11
CA ASP A 25 -5.48 -11.45 -2.81
C ASP A 25 -5.71 -11.44 -1.30
N GLU A 26 -6.43 -10.40 -0.86
CA GLU A 26 -6.90 -10.15 0.51
C GLU A 26 -8.15 -10.96 0.87
N THR A 27 -8.60 -11.86 -0.01
CA THR A 27 -9.81 -12.65 0.24
C THR A 27 -9.64 -13.48 1.51
N GLY A 28 -10.45 -13.17 2.53
CA GLY A 28 -10.44 -13.84 3.83
C GLY A 28 -9.48 -13.24 4.86
N ILE A 29 -8.89 -12.08 4.58
CA ILE A 29 -8.02 -11.34 5.52
C ILE A 29 -8.70 -10.03 5.90
N ASP A 30 -8.66 -9.66 7.19
CA ASP A 30 -9.21 -8.38 7.62
C ASP A 30 -8.27 -7.24 7.17
N PRO A 31 -8.75 -6.21 6.47
CA PRO A 31 -7.95 -5.04 6.11
C PRO A 31 -7.34 -4.33 7.33
N LYS A 32 -7.94 -4.46 8.52
CA LYS A 32 -7.37 -3.95 9.78
C LYS A 32 -6.10 -4.70 10.16
N ASP A 33 -6.07 -6.01 9.98
CA ASP A 33 -4.90 -6.82 10.31
C ASP A 33 -3.75 -6.46 9.38
N ILE A 34 -4.03 -6.29 8.08
CA ILE A 34 -3.04 -5.84 7.10
C ILE A 34 -2.46 -4.47 7.50
N ALA A 35 -3.32 -3.51 7.84
CA ALA A 35 -2.89 -2.18 8.27
C ALA A 35 -2.07 -2.24 9.57
N LEU A 36 -2.43 -3.08 10.54
CA LEU A 36 -1.67 -3.26 11.77
C LEU A 36 -0.28 -3.85 11.49
N VAL A 37 -0.22 -4.93 10.71
CA VAL A 37 1.04 -5.59 10.32
C VAL A 37 1.94 -4.58 9.61
N MET A 38 1.41 -3.85 8.63
CA MET A 38 2.17 -2.81 7.92
C MET A 38 2.67 -1.72 8.87
N ALA A 39 1.84 -1.24 9.80
CA ALA A 39 2.21 -0.18 10.73
C ALA A 39 3.27 -0.61 11.77
N GLN A 40 3.26 -1.89 12.19
CA GLN A 40 4.19 -2.42 13.17
C GLN A 40 5.48 -2.96 12.57
N THR A 41 5.43 -3.54 11.38
CA THR A 41 6.58 -4.15 10.71
C THR A 41 7.22 -3.24 9.66
N GLY A 42 6.53 -2.18 9.22
CA GLY A 42 6.97 -1.30 8.15
C GLY A 42 7.03 -1.98 6.78
N THR A 43 6.34 -3.11 6.62
CA THR A 43 6.34 -3.89 5.38
C THR A 43 5.27 -3.43 4.39
N SER A 44 5.47 -3.76 3.12
CA SER A 44 4.49 -3.49 2.05
C SER A 44 3.19 -4.28 2.27
N ARG A 45 2.08 -3.76 1.72
CA ARG A 45 0.76 -4.40 1.80
C ARG A 45 0.79 -5.87 1.35
N ALA A 46 1.49 -6.18 0.27
CA ALA A 46 1.65 -7.54 -0.21
C ALA A 46 2.32 -8.49 0.79
N LYS A 47 3.38 -8.01 1.47
CA LYS A 47 4.12 -8.81 2.45
C LYS A 47 3.28 -9.04 3.71
N ALA A 48 2.54 -8.03 4.16
CA ALA A 48 1.58 -8.16 5.25
C ALA A 48 0.45 -9.14 4.93
N VAL A 49 -0.15 -9.04 3.74
CA VAL A 49 -1.20 -9.96 3.25
C VAL A 49 -0.70 -11.39 3.19
N ARG A 50 0.50 -11.60 2.66
CA ARG A 50 1.11 -12.92 2.56
C ARG A 50 1.40 -13.52 3.94
N ALA A 51 1.94 -12.73 4.87
CA ALA A 51 2.18 -13.16 6.24
C ALA A 51 0.87 -13.56 6.95
N LEU A 52 -0.19 -12.77 6.79
CA LEU A 52 -1.52 -13.09 7.33
C LEU A 52 -2.11 -14.35 6.70
N LYS A 53 -1.93 -14.56 5.40
CA LYS A 53 -2.39 -15.75 4.68
C LYS A 53 -1.66 -17.02 5.14
N GLU A 54 -0.34 -16.95 5.26
CA GLU A 54 0.50 -18.05 5.75
C GLU A 54 0.23 -18.36 7.23
N SER A 55 -0.16 -17.33 8.00
CA SER A 55 -0.56 -17.46 9.41
C SER A 55 -2.03 -17.86 9.61
N GLY A 56 -2.80 -18.05 8.54
CA GLY A 56 -4.21 -18.41 8.60
C GLY A 56 -5.11 -17.34 9.23
N GLY A 57 -4.73 -16.06 9.13
CA GLY A 57 -5.43 -14.93 9.75
C GLY A 57 -5.01 -14.65 11.20
N ASP A 58 -3.99 -15.32 11.73
CA ASP A 58 -3.43 -14.99 13.04
C ASP A 58 -2.53 -13.75 12.95
N LEU A 59 -3.00 -12.63 13.49
CA LEU A 59 -2.32 -11.35 13.48
C LEU A 59 -0.95 -11.39 14.19
N ILE A 60 -0.83 -12.08 15.33
CA ILE A 60 0.44 -12.07 16.09
C ILE A 60 1.49 -12.88 15.34
N ASN A 61 1.12 -14.04 14.82
CA ASN A 61 2.01 -14.85 14.00
C ASN A 61 2.40 -14.10 12.72
N ALA A 62 1.47 -13.38 12.10
CA ALA A 62 1.75 -12.59 10.91
C ALA A 62 2.69 -11.41 11.20
N ILE A 63 2.51 -10.70 12.33
CA ILE A 63 3.43 -9.63 12.75
C ILE A 63 4.83 -10.20 13.01
N MET A 64 4.93 -11.33 13.71
CA MET A 64 6.23 -11.98 13.96
C MET A 64 6.89 -12.40 12.65
N ALA A 65 6.15 -13.02 11.73
CA ALA A 65 6.67 -13.47 10.44
C ALA A 65 7.00 -12.32 9.47
N ALA A 66 6.26 -11.20 9.54
CA ALA A 66 6.53 -10.02 8.70
C ALA A 66 7.66 -9.14 9.26
N SER A 67 7.96 -9.25 10.55
CA SER A 67 9.04 -8.53 11.23
C SER A 67 10.43 -9.19 11.10
N GLU A 68 10.49 -10.39 10.52
CA GLU A 68 11.75 -11.12 10.24
C GLU A 68 12.22 -10.91 8.79
#